data_AF-B7RKK0-F1
#
_entry.id   AF-B7RKK0-F1
#
_cell.length_a   1.000
_cell.length_b   1.000
_cell.length_c   1.000
_cell.angle_alpha   90.00
_cell.angle_beta   90.00
_cell.angle_gamma   90.00
#
_symmetry.space_group_name_H-M   'P 1'
#
loop_
_entity.id
_entity.type
_entity.pdbx_description
1 polymer ?
#
loop_
_entity_poly.entity_id
_entity_poly.type
_entity_poly.pdbx_seq_one_letter_code
_entity_poly.pdbx_strand_id
1 'polypeptide(L)'
;MSNVRQIRDKMPENEKITINLGFVDLGRIDLLVQEGFYSNRSDFIRTAIRNQLDHQSDTVTQSIDRHTMELGLRDYTTADLEAVQAANEILHIKVVGLARIASDVTPELALATIGSINVLGALQASAEVKKALGARIS
;
A
#
# COMPACT_ATOMS: atom_id res chain seq x y z
N MET A 1 2.88 34.27 -21.49
CA MET A 1 2.00 33.67 -20.47
C MET A 1 1.38 32.41 -21.06
N SER A 2 1.85 31.24 -20.66
CA SER A 2 1.19 29.97 -20.95
C SER A 2 1.56 29.00 -19.84
N ASN A 3 0.59 28.79 -18.94
CA ASN A 3 0.73 28.03 -17.70
C ASN A 3 1.25 26.61 -17.97
N VAL A 4 2.41 26.32 -17.37
CA VAL A 4 2.96 24.97 -17.27
C VAL A 4 1.94 24.13 -16.49
N ARG A 5 1.43 23.08 -17.15
CA ARG A 5 0.41 22.18 -16.64
C ARG A 5 0.83 21.59 -15.29
N GLN A 6 -0.12 21.59 -14.36
CA GLN A 6 -0.04 20.96 -13.04
C GLN A 6 0.76 19.65 -13.09
N ILE A 7 1.77 19.58 -12.23
CA ILE A 7 2.34 18.32 -11.75
C ILE A 7 1.15 17.54 -11.22
N ARG A 8 0.65 16.55 -12.00
CA ARG A 8 -0.21 15.53 -11.43
C ARG A 8 0.57 15.00 -10.23
N ASP A 9 0.01 15.13 -9.03
CA ASP A 9 0.49 14.46 -7.83
C ASP A 9 0.47 12.97 -8.11
N LYS A 10 1.54 12.46 -8.73
CA LYS A 10 1.70 11.04 -8.99
C LYS A 10 2.03 10.47 -7.63
N MET A 11 1.02 9.86 -7.00
CA MET A 11 1.20 9.20 -5.71
C MET A 11 2.42 8.27 -5.80
N PRO A 12 3.29 8.25 -4.79
CA PRO A 12 4.48 7.42 -4.82
C PRO A 12 4.08 5.96 -5.03
N GLU A 13 4.69 5.33 -6.04
CA GLU A 13 4.50 3.91 -6.35
C GLU A 13 5.20 3.01 -5.31
N ASN A 14 6.12 3.59 -4.52
CA ASN A 14 6.91 2.89 -3.51
C ASN A 14 6.80 3.60 -2.15
N GLU A 15 6.70 2.81 -1.08
CA GLU A 15 6.73 3.31 0.29
C GLU A 15 8.16 3.32 0.85
N LYS A 16 8.56 4.41 1.52
CA LYS A 16 9.88 4.50 2.13
C LYS A 16 9.86 3.88 3.53
N ILE A 17 10.71 2.88 3.73
CA ILE A 17 10.98 2.33 5.07
C ILE A 17 12.24 2.95 5.66
N THR A 18 12.23 3.23 6.97
CA THR A 18 13.41 3.64 7.74
C THR A 18 13.66 2.58 8.81
N ILE A 19 14.86 1.99 8.81
CA ILE A 19 15.22 0.89 9.70
C ILE A 19 16.61 1.12 10.28
N ASN A 20 16.84 0.63 11.49
CA ASN A 20 18.16 0.55 12.09
C ASN A 20 18.82 -0.79 11.73
N LEU A 21 20.10 -0.77 11.40
CA LEU A 21 20.90 -1.97 11.11
C LEU A 21 22.10 -2.06 12.05
N GLY A 22 22.48 -3.27 12.45
CA GLY A 22 23.70 -3.50 13.21
C GLY A 22 24.94 -3.15 12.39
N PHE A 23 26.00 -2.67 13.06
CA PHE A 23 27.23 -2.24 12.38
C PHE A 23 27.88 -3.33 11.53
N VAL A 24 27.84 -4.59 11.98
CA VAL A 24 28.42 -5.73 11.26
C VAL A 24 27.65 -6.02 9.97
N ASP A 25 26.32 -6.04 10.02
CA ASP A 25 25.50 -6.29 8.84
C ASP A 25 25.62 -5.14 7.84
N LEU A 26 25.61 -3.90 8.31
CA LEU A 26 25.86 -2.73 7.46
C LEU A 26 27.21 -2.83 6.74
N GLY A 27 28.28 -3.20 7.46
CA GLY A 27 29.61 -3.38 6.87
C GLY A 27 29.67 -4.51 5.83
N ARG A 28 28.93 -5.61 6.03
CA ARG A 28 28.82 -6.70 5.04
C ARG A 28 28.07 -6.24 3.79
N ILE A 29 26.99 -5.46 3.94
CA ILE A 29 26.26 -4.88 2.81
C ILE A 29 27.17 -3.95 2.03
N ASP A 30 27.93 -3.10 2.73
CA ASP A 30 28.87 -2.17 2.10
C ASP A 30 29.94 -2.88 1.30
N LEU A 31 30.51 -3.96 1.83
CA LEU A 31 31.48 -4.77 1.10
C LEU A 31 30.89 -5.35 -0.18
N LEU A 32 29.66 -5.91 -0.12
CA LEU A 32 28.99 -6.46 -1.30
C LEU A 32 28.70 -5.40 -2.37
N VAL A 33 28.34 -4.19 -1.97
CA VAL A 33 28.16 -3.06 -2.88
C VAL A 33 29.50 -2.62 -3.48
N GLN A 34 30.56 -2.54 -2.66
CA GLN A 34 31.90 -2.16 -3.11
C GLN A 34 32.50 -3.15 -4.12
N GLU A 35 32.28 -4.45 -3.92
CA GLU A 35 32.70 -5.52 -4.84
C GLU A 35 31.80 -5.61 -6.09
N GLY A 36 30.76 -4.79 -6.18
CA GLY A 36 29.91 -4.69 -7.37
C GLY A 36 28.83 -5.77 -7.49
N PHE A 37 28.58 -6.57 -6.45
CA PHE A 37 27.48 -7.54 -6.44
C PHE A 37 26.10 -6.87 -6.45
N TYR A 38 26.00 -5.66 -5.92
CA TYR A 38 24.77 -4.86 -5.88
C TYR A 38 25.06 -3.41 -6.24
N SER A 39 24.10 -2.74 -6.87
CA SER A 39 24.28 -1.35 -7.33
C SER A 39 24.32 -0.33 -6.18
N ASN A 40 23.64 -0.62 -5.07
CA ASN A 40 23.61 0.20 -3.86
C ASN A 40 22.99 -0.59 -2.69
N ARG A 41 23.04 -0.01 -1.47
CA ARG A 41 22.45 -0.62 -0.25
C ARG A 41 20.96 -0.90 -0.40
N SER A 42 20.20 0.00 -1.02
CA SER A 42 18.75 -0.17 -1.19
C SER A 42 18.41 -1.32 -2.14
N ASP A 43 19.25 -1.56 -3.15
CA ASP A 43 19.13 -2.69 -4.07
C ASP A 43 19.34 -4.03 -3.35
N PHE A 44 20.40 -4.12 -2.54
CA PHE A 44 20.63 -5.27 -1.66
C PHE A 44 19.41 -5.53 -0.75
N ILE A 45 18.95 -4.51 -0.02
CA ILE A 45 17.85 -4.64 0.94
C ILE A 45 16.56 -5.06 0.24
N ARG A 46 16.23 -4.48 -0.92
CA ARG A 46 15.04 -4.85 -1.70
C ARG A 46 15.12 -6.31 -2.18
N THR A 47 16.30 -6.74 -2.62
CA THR A 47 16.53 -8.13 -3.05
C THR A 47 16.40 -9.10 -1.89
N ALA A 48 17.01 -8.79 -0.74
CA ALA A 48 16.90 -9.61 0.47
C ALA A 48 15.44 -9.76 0.95
N ILE A 49 14.65 -8.68 0.92
CA ILE A 49 13.22 -8.71 1.25
C ILE A 49 12.46 -9.64 0.30
N ARG A 50 12.68 -9.53 -1.01
CA ARG A 50 12.02 -10.40 -2.00
C ARG A 50 12.34 -11.87 -1.76
N ASN A 51 13.63 -12.19 -1.61
CA ASN A 51 14.06 -13.56 -1.35
C ASN A 51 13.44 -14.15 -0.07
N GLN A 52 13.33 -13.34 0.99
CA GLN A 52 12.74 -13.79 2.25
C GLN A 52 11.22 -13.98 2.13
N LEU A 53 10.52 -13.13 1.36
CA LEU A 53 9.10 -13.29 1.07
C LEU A 53 8.83 -14.51 0.20
N ASP A 54 9.67 -14.76 -0.81
CA ASP A 54 9.58 -15.95 -1.66
C ASP A 54 9.78 -17.23 -0.82
N HIS A 55 10.73 -17.23 0.11
CA HIS A 55 10.91 -18.33 1.06
C HIS A 55 9.70 -18.56 1.98
N GLN A 56 8.89 -17.53 2.23
CA GLN A 56 7.71 -17.59 3.10
C GLN A 56 6.39 -17.62 2.32
N SER A 57 6.43 -17.84 1.00
CA SER A 57 5.28 -17.72 0.10
C SER A 57 4.06 -18.52 0.56
N ASP A 58 4.28 -19.76 1.00
CA ASP A 58 3.20 -20.68 1.36
C ASP A 58 2.53 -20.25 2.65
N THR A 59 3.32 -19.84 3.65
CA THR A 59 2.84 -19.28 4.92
C THR A 59 2.01 -18.02 4.68
N VAL A 60 2.47 -17.14 3.80
CA VAL A 60 1.77 -15.90 3.44
C VAL A 60 0.46 -16.21 2.73
N THR A 61 0.48 -17.07 1.71
CA THR A 61 -0.70 -17.49 0.95
C THR A 61 -1.77 -18.11 1.86
N GLN A 62 -1.38 -19.07 2.71
CA GLN A 62 -2.31 -19.69 3.66
C GLN A 62 -2.92 -18.67 4.64
N SER A 63 -2.15 -17.66 5.04
CA SER A 63 -2.65 -16.61 5.92
C SER A 63 -3.61 -15.66 5.20
N ILE A 64 -3.35 -15.33 3.93
CA ILE A 64 -4.22 -14.50 3.09
C ILE A 64 -5.58 -15.19 2.91
N ASP A 65 -5.58 -16.47 2.55
CA ASP A 65 -6.80 -17.26 2.37
C ASP A 65 -7.62 -17.35 3.66
N ARG A 66 -6.94 -17.64 4.79
CA ARG A 66 -7.59 -17.77 6.11
C ARG A 66 -8.34 -16.50 6.54
N HIS A 67 -7.81 -15.33 6.20
CA HIS A 67 -8.42 -14.05 6.57
C HIS A 67 -9.30 -13.45 5.46
N THR A 68 -9.40 -14.15 4.32
CA THR A 68 -10.11 -13.70 3.11
C THR A 68 -9.62 -12.32 2.69
N MET A 69 -8.30 -12.17 2.60
CA MET A 69 -7.66 -10.93 2.14
C MET A 69 -7.33 -11.01 0.67
N GLU A 70 -7.26 -9.86 0.03
CA GLU A 70 -6.86 -9.73 -1.36
C GLU A 70 -5.39 -9.25 -1.42
N LEU A 71 -4.57 -9.92 -2.21
CA LEU A 71 -3.18 -9.51 -2.44
C LEU A 71 -3.08 -8.56 -3.64
N GLY A 72 -2.42 -7.42 -3.46
CA GLY A 72 -2.06 -6.53 -4.57
C GLY A 72 -2.43 -5.07 -4.36
N LEU A 73 -2.70 -4.40 -5.49
CA LEU A 73 -3.11 -2.99 -5.53
C LEU A 73 -4.60 -2.92 -5.85
N ARG A 74 -5.37 -2.24 -5.00
CA ARG A 74 -6.80 -1.98 -5.20
C ARG A 74 -7.05 -0.49 -5.30
N ASP A 75 -7.55 -0.05 -6.44
CA ASP A 75 -8.02 1.32 -6.65
C ASP A 75 -9.56 1.34 -6.54
N TYR A 76 -10.10 2.25 -5.72
CA TYR A 76 -11.52 2.51 -5.54
C TYR A 76 -11.83 3.89 -6.10
N THR A 77 -12.60 3.95 -7.19
CA THR A 77 -13.03 5.21 -7.80
C THR A 77 -14.37 5.66 -7.26
N THR A 78 -14.71 6.94 -7.48
CA THR A 78 -16.04 7.48 -7.16
C THR A 78 -17.15 6.68 -7.82
N ALA A 79 -16.98 6.29 -9.09
CA ALA A 79 -17.95 5.49 -9.82
C ALA A 79 -18.17 4.10 -9.20
N ASP A 80 -17.09 3.46 -8.71
CA ASP A 80 -17.20 2.15 -8.04
C ASP A 80 -18.01 2.27 -6.75
N LEU A 81 -17.75 3.31 -5.96
CA LEU A 81 -18.46 3.55 -4.70
C LEU A 81 -19.92 3.98 -4.94
N GLU A 82 -20.19 4.80 -5.95
CA GLU A 82 -21.56 5.15 -6.35
C GLU A 82 -22.36 3.92 -6.79
N ALA A 83 -21.74 2.99 -7.53
CA ALA A 83 -22.36 1.73 -7.90
C ALA A 83 -22.68 0.86 -6.68
N VAL A 84 -21.77 0.77 -5.72
CA VAL A 84 -21.98 0.08 -4.43
C VAL A 84 -23.11 0.73 -3.64
N GLN A 85 -23.16 2.07 -3.60
CA GLN A 85 -24.22 2.81 -2.93
C GLN A 85 -25.58 2.55 -3.60
N ALA A 86 -25.63 2.56 -4.93
CA ALA A 86 -26.84 2.25 -5.70
C ALA A 86 -27.31 0.80 -5.51
N ALA A 87 -26.37 -0.13 -5.32
CA ALA A 87 -26.66 -1.52 -4.95
C ALA A 87 -27.05 -1.70 -3.48
N ASN A 88 -26.93 -0.65 -2.66
CA ASN A 88 -27.15 -0.67 -1.21
C ASN A 88 -26.26 -1.71 -0.49
N GLU A 89 -25.03 -1.88 -0.99
CA GLU A 89 -24.03 -2.80 -0.46
C GLU A 89 -23.01 -2.09 0.43
N ILE A 90 -22.31 -2.87 1.26
CA ILE A 90 -21.25 -2.39 2.14
C ILE A 90 -19.95 -3.12 1.81
N LEU A 91 -18.92 -2.35 1.45
CA LEU A 91 -17.58 -2.86 1.19
C LEU A 91 -16.81 -3.12 2.48
N HIS A 92 -16.25 -4.31 2.57
CA HIS A 92 -15.27 -4.68 3.58
C HIS A 92 -13.91 -4.84 2.90
N ILE A 93 -13.08 -3.81 2.99
CA ILE A 93 -11.78 -3.77 2.32
C ILE A 93 -10.78 -4.55 3.17
N LYS A 94 -10.25 -5.65 2.62
CA LYS A 94 -9.22 -6.47 3.25
C LYS A 94 -8.08 -6.69 2.26
N VAL A 95 -7.00 -5.94 2.38
CA VAL A 95 -5.93 -5.92 1.37
C VAL A 95 -4.56 -6.16 2.00
N VAL A 96 -3.75 -6.99 1.38
CA VAL A 96 -2.30 -7.08 1.58
C VAL A 96 -1.63 -6.38 0.40
N GLY A 97 -1.02 -5.23 0.63
CA GLY A 97 -0.46 -4.37 -0.42
C GLY A 97 -0.94 -2.92 -0.30
N LEU A 98 -1.61 -2.42 -1.34
CA LEU A 98 -2.09 -1.03 -1.40
C LEU A 98 -3.59 -0.99 -1.62
N ALA A 99 -4.29 -0.27 -0.76
CA ALA A 99 -5.64 0.21 -1.07
C ALA A 99 -5.57 1.72 -1.33
N ARG A 100 -6.05 2.13 -2.51
CA ARG A 100 -6.15 3.53 -2.91
C ARG A 100 -7.61 3.89 -3.10
N ILE A 101 -8.07 4.91 -2.39
CA ILE A 101 -9.34 5.56 -2.61
C ILE A 101 -9.04 6.85 -3.37
N ALA A 102 -9.73 7.04 -4.50
CA ALA A 102 -9.51 8.20 -5.36
C ALA A 102 -9.75 9.51 -4.60
N SER A 103 -8.99 10.54 -4.95
CA SER A 103 -8.96 11.82 -4.21
C SER A 103 -10.26 12.63 -4.31
N ASP A 104 -11.07 12.34 -5.33
CA ASP A 104 -12.37 12.94 -5.61
C ASP A 104 -13.53 12.27 -4.84
N VAL A 105 -13.27 11.16 -4.15
CA VAL A 105 -14.26 10.51 -3.29
C VAL A 105 -14.58 11.42 -2.10
N THR A 106 -15.86 11.70 -1.91
CA THR A 106 -16.33 12.49 -0.77
C THR A 106 -16.36 11.65 0.51
N PRO A 107 -16.12 12.26 1.69
CA PRO A 107 -16.25 11.58 2.97
C PRO A 107 -17.60 10.92 3.18
N GLU A 108 -18.68 11.54 2.70
CA GLU A 108 -20.05 11.04 2.82
C GLU A 108 -20.25 9.76 2.00
N LEU A 109 -19.77 9.75 0.75
CA LEU A 109 -19.86 8.57 -0.13
C LEU A 109 -19.05 7.41 0.46
N ALA A 110 -17.85 7.69 0.95
CA ALA A 110 -17.01 6.68 1.60
C ALA A 110 -17.68 6.10 2.86
N LEU A 111 -18.31 6.94 3.70
CA LEU A 111 -19.03 6.51 4.89
C LEU A 111 -20.33 5.74 4.58
N ALA A 112 -20.97 6.02 3.45
CA ALA A 112 -22.15 5.29 3.02
C ALA A 112 -21.80 3.87 2.54
N THR A 113 -20.59 3.67 2.00
CA THR A 113 -20.26 2.47 1.23
C THR A 113 -19.20 1.57 1.88
N ILE A 114 -18.33 2.08 2.75
CA ILE A 114 -17.19 1.30 3.28
C ILE A 114 -17.39 0.94 4.76
N GLY A 115 -17.74 -0.31 5.06
CA GLY A 115 -18.00 -0.77 6.44
C GLY A 115 -16.76 -0.97 7.28
N SER A 116 -15.69 -1.52 6.70
CA SER A 116 -14.41 -1.74 7.40
C SER A 116 -13.23 -1.72 6.44
N ILE A 117 -12.07 -1.29 6.93
CA ILE A 117 -10.81 -1.26 6.19
C ILE A 117 -9.73 -1.95 7.03
N ASN A 118 -9.18 -3.04 6.52
CA ASN A 118 -8.01 -3.71 7.05
C ASN A 118 -6.98 -3.81 5.93
N VAL A 119 -5.91 -3.02 6.03
CA VAL A 119 -4.87 -2.94 5.00
C VAL A 119 -3.51 -3.21 5.61
N LEU A 120 -2.91 -4.34 5.20
CA LEU A 120 -1.53 -4.67 5.53
C LEU A 120 -0.62 -4.12 4.42
N GLY A 121 -0.11 -2.92 4.65
CA GLY A 121 0.73 -2.19 3.70
C GLY A 121 0.42 -0.70 3.75
N ALA A 122 -0.12 -0.14 2.68
CA ALA A 122 -0.43 1.29 2.60
C ALA A 122 -1.90 1.56 2.27
N LEU A 123 -2.49 2.56 2.95
CA LEU A 123 -3.78 3.14 2.60
C LEU A 123 -3.59 4.55 2.06
N GLN A 124 -3.92 4.74 0.80
CA GLN A 124 -3.87 6.00 0.08
C GLN A 124 -5.28 6.55 -0.08
N ALA A 125 -5.55 7.73 0.47
CA ALA A 125 -6.85 8.40 0.40
C ALA A 125 -6.67 9.87 0.78
N SER A 126 -7.64 10.72 0.44
CA SER A 126 -7.66 12.12 0.88
C SER A 126 -7.69 12.22 2.42
N ALA A 127 -7.15 13.31 2.98
CA ALA A 127 -7.11 13.50 4.43
C ALA A 127 -8.51 13.50 5.07
N GLU A 128 -9.50 14.05 4.36
CA GLU A 128 -10.89 14.12 4.78
C GLU A 128 -11.52 12.71 4.85
N VAL A 129 -11.29 11.89 3.83
CA VAL A 129 -11.77 10.49 3.78
C VAL A 129 -11.08 9.65 4.86
N LYS A 130 -9.75 9.78 5.04
CA LYS A 130 -9.04 9.08 6.13
C LYS A 130 -9.59 9.45 7.51
N LYS A 131 -9.89 10.73 7.72
CA LYS A 131 -10.48 11.20 8.98
C LYS A 131 -11.88 10.64 9.19
N ALA A 132 -12.72 10.64 8.15
CA ALA A 132 -14.08 10.10 8.22
C ALA A 132 -14.10 8.59 8.50
N LEU A 133 -13.22 7.83 7.83
CA LEU A 133 -13.12 6.38 7.98
C LEU A 133 -12.27 5.94 9.18
N GLY A 134 -11.78 6.87 10.02
CA GLY A 134 -10.85 6.56 11.12
C GLY A 134 -11.37 5.49 12.07
N ALA A 135 -12.67 5.48 12.39
CA ALA A 135 -13.29 4.46 13.25
C ALA A 135 -13.49 3.09 12.57
N ARG A 136 -13.31 3.02 11.25
CA ARG A 136 -13.50 1.82 10.42
C ARG A 136 -12.18 1.21 9.94
N ILE A 137 -11.05 1.87 10.21
CA ILE A 137 -9.70 1.38 9.91
C ILE A 137 -9.22 0.53 11.09
N SER A 138 -8.75 -0.68 10.80
CA SER A 138 -8.17 -1.64 11.76
C SER A 138 -6.71 -1.93 11.44
#